data_AF-A0AAE3F322-F1
#
_entry.id   AF-A0AAE3F322-F1
#
_cell.length_a   1.000
_cell.length_b   1.000
_cell.length_c   1.000
_cell.angle_alpha   90.00
_cell.angle_beta   90.00
_cell.angle_gamma   90.00
#
_symmetry.space_group_name_H-M   'P 1'
#
loop_
_entity.id
_entity.type
_entity.pdbx_description
1 polymer ?
#
loop_
_entity_poly.entity_id
_entity_poly.type
_entity_poly.pdbx_seq_one_letter_code
_entity_poly.pdbx_strand_id
1 'polypeptide(L)' 'MKLSKYEKETIILTNEEDQYYSVYTFNQGLQKRLKNFAERYPECCYLSNSTKEGSERNLDVQPD' A
#
# COMPACT_ATOMS: atom_id res chain seq x y z
N MET A 1 13.76 4.01 -15.45
CA MET A 1 12.94 3.20 -16.38
C MET A 1 11.49 3.62 -16.20
N LYS A 2 10.74 3.92 -17.28
CA LYS A 2 9.32 4.29 -17.15
C LYS A 2 8.48 3.03 -17.37
N LEU A 3 7.85 2.55 -16.31
CA LEU A 3 6.94 1.40 -16.38
C LEU A 3 5.75 1.75 -17.30
N SER A 4 5.40 0.81 -18.16
CA SER A 4 4.19 0.83 -18.98
C SER A 4 2.94 0.80 -18.11
N LYS A 5 1.79 1.13 -18.70
CA LYS A 5 0.51 1.06 -17.99
C LYS A 5 0.20 -0.35 -17.46
N TYR A 6 0.65 -1.38 -18.17
CA TYR A 6 0.38 -2.78 -17.82
C TYR A 6 1.29 -3.29 -16.70
N GLU A 7 2.50 -2.74 -16.56
CA GLU A 7 3.41 -3.06 -15.45
C GLU A 7 3.03 -2.35 -14.14
N LYS A 8 2.11 -1.38 -14.18
CA LYS A 8 1.65 -0.64 -13.00
C LYS A 8 0.54 -1.40 -12.27
N GLU A 9 0.94 -2.47 -11.61
CA GLU A 9 0.04 -3.31 -10.83
C GLU A 9 -0.37 -2.70 -9.48
N THR A 10 -1.41 -3.29 -8.90
CA THR A 10 -1.77 -3.15 -7.50
C THR A 10 -1.95 -4.55 -6.95
N ILE A 11 -1.17 -4.90 -5.92
CA ILE A 11 -1.19 -6.20 -5.27
C ILE A 11 -1.63 -5.99 -3.82
N ILE A 12 -2.55 -6.82 -3.37
CA ILE A 12 -2.95 -6.94 -1.96
C ILE A 12 -2.52 -8.35 -1.53
N LEU A 13 -1.67 -8.42 -0.51
CA LEU A 13 -1.16 -9.67 0.04
C LEU A 13 -1.69 -9.85 1.47
N THR A 14 -2.26 -11.02 1.75
CA THR A 14 -2.79 -11.39 3.06
C THR A 14 -2.73 -12.90 3.26
N ASN A 15 -2.63 -13.31 4.51
CA ASN A 15 -2.91 -14.65 5.01
C ASN A 15 -4.08 -14.59 6.02
N GLU A 16 -4.70 -15.72 6.34
CA GLU A 16 -5.73 -15.85 7.39
C GLU A 16 -5.18 -15.53 8.79
N GLU A 17 -3.88 -15.72 9.00
CA GLU A 17 -3.20 -15.40 10.26
C GLU A 17 -2.74 -13.94 10.35
N ASP A 18 -2.73 -13.20 9.24
CA ASP A 18 -2.23 -11.83 9.22
C ASP A 18 -3.28 -10.87 9.79
N GLN A 19 -2.84 -10.05 10.75
CA GLN A 19 -3.68 -8.98 11.29
C GLN A 19 -3.88 -7.82 10.30
N TYR A 20 -3.01 -7.70 9.29
CA TYR A 20 -3.01 -6.60 8.34
C TYR A 20 -2.77 -7.08 6.92
N TYR A 21 -3.32 -6.36 5.95
CA TYR A 21 -3.09 -6.60 4.53
C TYR A 21 -1.96 -5.72 4.04
N SER A 22 -0.96 -6.32 3.38
CA SER A 22 0.10 -5.56 2.74
C SER A 22 -0.34 -5.09 1.35
N VAL A 23 -0.46 -3.78 1.17
CA VAL A 23 -0.77 -3.17 -0.13
C VAL A 23 0.48 -2.70 -0.85
N TYR A 24 0.59 -3.05 -2.12
CA TYR A 24 1.61 -2.57 -3.07
C TYR A 24 0.91 -1.95 -4.26
N THR A 25 1.24 -0.72 -4.63
CA THR A 25 0.58 -0.07 -5.75
C THR A 25 1.45 0.99 -6.41
N PHE A 26 1.36 1.08 -7.74
CA PHE A 26 1.87 2.20 -8.53
C PHE A 26 0.82 3.32 -8.73
N ASN A 27 -0.40 3.14 -8.22
CA ASN A 27 -1.47 4.13 -8.35
C ASN A 27 -1.27 5.27 -7.34
N GLN A 28 -0.79 6.41 -7.84
CA GLN A 28 -0.53 7.62 -7.03
C GLN A 28 -1.77 8.12 -6.28
N GLY A 29 -2.97 7.97 -6.86
CA GLY A 29 -4.22 8.35 -6.19
C GLY A 29 -4.51 7.45 -4.99
N LEU A 30 -4.24 6.15 -5.12
CA LEU A 30 -4.38 5.19 -4.03
C LEU A 30 -3.33 5.43 -2.94
N GLN A 31 -2.05 5.65 -3.29
CA GLN A 31 -0.99 6.01 -2.34
C GLN A 31 -1.37 7.22 -1.50
N LYS A 32 -1.85 8.30 -2.15
CA LYS A 32 -2.29 9.50 -1.43
C LYS A 32 -3.44 9.22 -0.45
N ARG A 33 -4.41 8.40 -0.85
CA ARG A 33 -5.52 8.01 0.03
C ARG A 33 -5.06 7.17 1.22
N LEU A 34 -4.18 6.20 0.97
CA LEU A 34 -3.58 5.32 1.97
C LEU A 34 -2.74 6.12 2.98
N LYS A 35 -1.91 7.04 2.50
CA LYS A 35 -1.14 7.96 3.35
C LYS A 35 -2.05 8.81 4.23
N ASN A 36 -3.06 9.47 3.65
CA ASN A 36 -4.03 10.27 4.42
C ASN A 36 -4.79 9.42 5.45
N PHE A 37 -5.08 8.15 5.12
CA PHE A 37 -5.74 7.23 6.03
C PHE A 37 -4.82 6.84 7.19
N ALA A 38 -3.56 6.50 6.92
CA ALA A 38 -2.55 6.21 7.94
C ALA A 38 -2.27 7.39 8.87
N GLU A 39 -2.26 8.63 8.35
CA GLU A 39 -2.12 9.84 9.17
C GLU A 39 -3.31 10.05 10.13
N ARG A 40 -4.51 9.59 9.74
CA ARG A 40 -5.73 9.77 10.53
C ARG A 40 -5.99 8.61 11.48
N TYR A 41 -5.57 7.40 11.12
CA TYR A 41 -5.80 6.14 11.83
C TYR A 41 -4.51 5.31 11.87
N PRO A 42 -3.47 5.74 12.60
CA PRO A 42 -2.17 5.08 12.63
C PRO A 42 -2.21 3.65 13.19
N GLU A 43 -3.23 3.31 13.96
CA GLU A 43 -3.50 1.97 14.48
C GLU A 43 -4.06 1.01 13.41
N CYS A 44 -4.74 1.52 12.40
CA CYS A 44 -5.35 0.72 11.33
C CYS A 44 -4.47 0.65 10.09
N CYS A 45 -3.56 1.62 9.92
CA CYS A 45 -2.74 1.72 8.73
C CYS A 45 -1.44 2.49 8.97
N TYR A 46 -0.33 1.94 8.49
CA TYR A 46 0.96 2.61 8.54
C TYR A 46 1.81 2.27 7.32
N LEU A 47 2.67 3.20 6.93
CA LEU A 47 3.65 2.98 5.85
C LEU A 47 4.82 2.18 6.40
N SER A 48 5.00 0.93 5.95
CA SER A 48 6.15 0.12 6.38
C SER A 48 7.41 0.38 5.54
N ASN A 49 7.29 0.59 4.22
CA ASN A 49 8.43 0.69 3.31
C ASN A 49 8.12 1.53 2.06
N SER A 50 9.14 2.11 1.42
CA SER A 50 9.00 2.84 0.14
C SER A 50 10.10 2.44 -0.85
N THR A 51 9.77 2.14 -2.11
CA THR A 51 10.76 1.94 -3.18
C THR A 51 11.04 3.23 -3.95
N LYS A 52 12.18 3.29 -4.62
CA LYS A 52 12.56 4.41 -5.51
C LYS A 52 11.60 4.60 -6.68
N GLU A 53 10.88 3.56 -7.11
CA GLU A 53 9.83 3.69 -8.14
C GLU A 53 8.49 4.24 -7.60
N GLY A 54 8.43 4.56 -6.31
CA GLY A 54 7.22 5.06 -5.67
C GLY A 54 6.24 3.95 -5.26
N SER A 55 6.63 2.66 -5.29
CA SER A 55 5.84 1.62 -4.64
C SER A 55 6.03 1.75 -3.13
N GLU A 56 5.01 2.23 -2.44
CA GLU A 56 4.90 2.10 -1.00
C GLU A 56 4.67 0.60 -0.73
N ARG A 57 5.70 -0.08 -0.22
CA ARG A 57 5.63 -1.49 0.15
C ARG A 57 4.94 -1.56 1.51
N ASN A 58 3.89 -2.36 1.59
CA ASN A 58 3.09 -2.67 2.77
C ASN A 58 2.64 -1.41 3.52
N LEU A 59 1.61 -0.75 3.00
CA LEU A 59 0.64 -0.22 3.93
C LEU A 59 -0.13 -1.40 4.49
N ASP A 60 0.10 -1.68 5.76
CA ASP A 60 -0.56 -2.73 6.52
C ASP A 60 -1.92 -2.19 6.94
N VAL A 61 -2.98 -2.60 6.24
CA VAL A 61 -4.35 -2.15 6.51
C VAL A 61 -5.09 -3.23 7.29
N GLN A 62 -5.68 -2.88 8.43
CA GLN A 62 -6.50 -3.83 9.18
C GLN A 62 -7.75 -4.19 8.37
N PRO A 63 -8.15 -5.48 8.30
CA PRO A 63 -9.42 -5.88 7.70
C PRO A 63 -10.61 -5.34 8.50
N ASP A 64 -11.72 -5.07 7.80
CA ASP A 64 -13.03 -4.73 8.37
C ASP A 64 -13.63 -5.89 9.19
#